data_AF-A0A024TSZ3-F1
#
_entry.id   AF-A0A024TSZ3-F1
#
_cell.length_a   1.000
_cell.length_b   1.000
_cell.length_c   1.000
_cell.angle_alpha   90.00
_cell.angle_beta   90.00
_cell.angle_gamma   90.00
#
_symmetry.space_group_name_H-M   'P 1'
#
loop_
_entity.id
_entity.type
_entity.pdbx_description
1 polymer ?
#
loop_
_entity_poly.entity_id
_entity_poly.type
_entity_poly.pdbx_seq_one_letter_code
_entity_poly.pdbx_strand_id
1 'polypeptide(L)'
;MEAEQKALCLEVLDDFFKLEISEPFRERVNWEEWGLYDYLQVVKTPMDMGTVRVKLNKGEYKKPEEFGRDMRLIWDNCKLYNQDGSDLWAVADELAKMFDDKMKELKLDDGSSSKSSSSDVTLEERIVFSQDIYKISSKDLGIVVDMLEELCPKALEKNADEIELNVDAIDAKAFKEIDAFIKDCVPGGALPRTLKKSKRKKDKESSDKSSKRHKE
;
A
#
# COMPACT_ATOMS: atom_id res chain seq x y z
N MET A 1 -12.41 20.88 2.84
CA MET A 1 -13.56 19.98 3.07
C MET A 1 -14.80 20.85 3.07
N GLU A 2 -15.88 20.39 2.43
CA GLU A 2 -17.13 21.16 2.40
C GLU A 2 -17.74 21.25 3.81
N ALA A 3 -18.57 22.27 4.06
CA ALA A 3 -19.13 22.51 5.39
C ALA A 3 -20.02 21.34 5.88
N GLU A 4 -20.82 20.76 4.97
CA GLU A 4 -21.67 19.61 5.23
C GLU A 4 -20.83 18.37 5.58
N GLN A 5 -19.81 18.08 4.78
CA GLN A 5 -18.85 17.00 5.06
C GLN A 5 -18.15 17.17 6.41
N LYS A 6 -17.74 18.41 6.75
CA LYS A 6 -17.13 18.71 8.06
C LYS A 6 -18.09 18.47 9.21
N ALA A 7 -19.37 18.84 9.05
CA ALA A 7 -20.40 18.61 10.07
C ALA A 7 -20.60 17.11 10.31
N LEU A 8 -20.67 16.31 9.24
CA LEU A 8 -20.79 14.85 9.35
C LEU A 8 -19.54 14.22 10.00
N CYS A 9 -18.32 14.66 9.67
CA CYS A 9 -17.11 14.17 10.34
C CYS A 9 -17.11 14.51 11.84
N LEU A 10 -17.62 15.69 12.23
CA LEU A 10 -17.75 16.07 13.63
C LEU A 10 -18.78 15.20 14.35
N GLU A 11 -19.92 14.91 13.72
CA GLU A 11 -20.94 14.02 14.26
C GLU A 11 -20.37 12.61 14.50
N VAL A 12 -19.66 12.05 13.51
CA VAL A 12 -18.99 10.75 13.66
C VAL A 12 -18.02 10.77 14.83
N LEU A 13 -17.17 11.80 14.92
CA LEU A 13 -16.21 11.91 16.02
C LEU A 13 -16.92 12.00 17.38
N ASP A 14 -17.96 12.82 17.49
CA ASP A 14 -18.76 12.98 18.71
C ASP A 14 -19.45 11.68 19.13
N ASP A 15 -19.94 10.89 18.19
CA ASP A 15 -20.54 9.58 18.48
C ASP A 15 -19.50 8.60 19.03
N PHE A 16 -18.27 8.58 18.49
CA PHE A 16 -17.19 7.76 19.02
C PHE A 16 -16.76 8.19 20.42
N PHE A 17 -16.74 9.49 20.72
CA PHE A 17 -16.46 9.99 22.07
C PHE A 17 -17.50 9.54 23.11
N LYS A 18 -18.75 9.22 22.70
CA LYS A 18 -19.80 8.73 23.61
C LYS A 18 -19.65 7.25 23.96
N LEU A 19 -18.94 6.47 23.15
CA LEU A 19 -18.71 5.05 23.43
C LEU A 19 -17.80 4.90 24.65
N GLU A 20 -18.21 4.14 25.66
CA GLU A 20 -17.37 3.92 26.86
C GLU A 20 -16.05 3.24 26.48
N ILE A 21 -16.10 2.29 25.56
CA ILE A 21 -14.92 1.56 25.03
C ILE A 21 -13.91 2.48 24.33
N SER A 22 -14.26 3.73 23.99
CA SER A 22 -13.33 4.66 23.33
C SER A 22 -12.44 5.43 24.30
N GLU A 23 -12.65 5.29 25.62
CA GLU A 23 -11.94 6.07 26.65
C GLU A 23 -10.41 6.07 26.48
N PRO A 24 -9.72 4.93 26.24
CA PRO A 24 -8.26 4.90 26.10
C PRO A 24 -7.70 5.70 24.92
N PHE A 25 -8.56 6.11 23.98
CA PHE A 25 -8.16 6.74 22.70
C PHE A 25 -8.52 8.23 22.64
N ARG A 26 -9.08 8.79 23.72
CA ARG A 26 -9.56 10.19 23.78
C ARG A 26 -8.41 11.18 23.92
N GLU A 27 -7.33 10.77 24.55
CA GLU A 27 -6.15 11.59 24.82
C GLU A 27 -4.88 10.89 24.32
N ARG A 28 -3.80 11.67 24.25
CA ARG A 28 -2.49 11.15 23.85
C ARG A 28 -2.00 10.11 24.83
N VAL A 29 -1.42 9.03 24.31
CA VAL A 29 -0.68 8.05 25.11
C VAL A 29 0.46 8.76 25.85
N ASN A 30 0.39 8.78 27.17
CA ASN A 30 1.41 9.36 28.04
C ASN A 30 2.52 8.33 28.30
N TRP A 31 3.22 7.96 27.22
CA TRP A 31 4.21 6.89 27.23
C TRP A 31 5.36 7.15 28.21
N GLU A 32 5.71 8.41 28.50
CA GLU A 32 6.75 8.76 29.46
C GLU A 32 6.31 8.43 30.89
N GLU A 33 5.13 8.90 31.31
CA GLU A 33 4.60 8.65 32.65
C GLU A 33 4.26 7.17 32.89
N TRP A 34 3.86 6.45 31.83
CA TRP A 34 3.58 5.01 31.89
C TRP A 34 4.83 4.14 31.74
N GLY A 35 6.00 4.73 31.50
CA GLY A 35 7.26 3.99 31.36
C GLY A 35 7.40 3.19 30.06
N LEU A 36 6.63 3.53 29.03
CA LEU A 36 6.61 2.91 27.70
C LEU A 36 7.68 3.55 26.78
N TYR A 37 8.95 3.45 27.16
CA TYR A 37 10.05 4.16 26.47
C TYR A 37 10.34 3.69 25.04
N ASP A 38 9.79 2.53 24.64
CA ASP A 38 9.84 2.01 23.28
C ASP A 38 8.67 2.48 22.40
N TYR A 39 7.65 3.14 22.98
CA TYR A 39 6.43 3.52 22.28
C TYR A 39 6.70 4.31 21.01
N LEU A 40 7.52 5.36 21.07
CA LEU A 40 7.86 6.17 19.90
C LEU A 40 8.84 5.48 18.93
N GLN A 41 9.47 4.38 19.35
CA GLN A 41 10.28 3.54 18.46
C GLN A 41 9.37 2.63 17.62
N VAL A 42 8.24 2.20 18.16
CA VAL A 42 7.26 1.36 17.46
C VAL A 42 6.23 2.23 16.72
N VAL A 43 5.53 3.10 17.44
CA VAL A 43 4.50 4.02 16.92
C VAL A 43 5.16 5.28 16.38
N LYS A 44 5.24 5.38 15.04
CA LYS A 44 5.93 6.48 14.35
C LYS A 44 5.16 7.79 14.34
N THR A 45 3.83 7.70 14.30
CA THR A 45 2.96 8.87 14.23
C THR A 45 1.85 8.71 15.27
N PRO A 46 2.07 9.13 16.53
CA PRO A 46 1.04 9.09 17.55
C PRO A 46 -0.20 9.89 17.14
N MET A 47 -1.38 9.36 17.45
CA MET A 47 -2.67 10.00 17.18
C MET A 47 -3.69 9.61 18.26
N ASP A 48 -4.64 10.50 18.50
CA ASP A 48 -5.72 10.35 19.47
C ASP A 48 -6.94 11.17 19.01
N MET A 49 -8.13 10.82 19.50
CA MET A 49 -9.37 11.48 19.07
C MET A 49 -9.43 12.95 19.49
N GLY A 50 -8.76 13.34 20.59
CA GLY A 50 -8.62 14.73 21.01
C GLY A 50 -7.82 15.56 19.99
N THR A 51 -6.68 15.03 19.53
CA THR A 51 -5.89 15.62 18.44
C THR A 51 -6.71 15.70 17.15
N VAL A 52 -7.43 14.63 16.77
CA VAL A 52 -8.31 14.64 15.58
C VAL A 52 -9.37 15.74 15.68
N ARG A 53 -10.01 15.91 16.85
CA ARG A 53 -10.99 16.97 17.10
C ARG A 53 -10.39 18.35 16.87
N VAL A 54 -9.19 18.60 17.39
CA VAL A 54 -8.48 19.88 17.20
C VAL A 54 -8.19 20.13 15.72
N LYS A 55 -7.65 19.15 15.01
CA LYS A 55 -7.35 19.25 13.57
C LYS A 55 -8.61 19.52 12.74
N LEU A 56 -9.69 18.82 13.03
CA LEU A 56 -10.97 18.98 12.35
C LEU A 56 -11.56 20.38 12.58
N ASN A 57 -11.55 20.88 13.81
CA ASN A 57 -12.03 22.21 14.14
C ASN A 57 -11.23 23.31 13.45
N LYS A 58 -9.89 23.18 13.42
CA LYS A 58 -8.97 24.08 12.71
C LYS A 58 -9.08 24.01 11.18
N GLY A 59 -9.80 23.02 10.65
CA GLY A 59 -9.96 22.84 9.20
C GLY A 59 -8.70 22.30 8.52
N GLU A 60 -7.87 21.55 9.24
CA GLU A 60 -6.63 20.96 8.71
C GLU A 60 -6.89 19.83 7.71
N TYR A 61 -8.09 19.24 7.74
CA TYR A 61 -8.53 18.23 6.78
C TYR A 61 -9.17 18.88 5.54
N LYS A 62 -8.55 18.68 4.39
CA LYS A 62 -9.06 19.13 3.08
C LYS A 62 -10.17 18.25 2.55
N LYS A 63 -10.21 16.96 2.93
CA LYS A 63 -11.25 16.02 2.54
C LYS A 63 -11.58 15.01 3.65
N PRO A 64 -12.78 14.39 3.67
CA PRO A 64 -13.18 13.43 4.72
C PRO A 64 -12.25 12.22 4.84
N GLU A 65 -11.62 11.80 3.76
CA GLU A 65 -10.68 10.67 3.76
C GLU A 65 -9.41 11.01 4.56
N GLU A 66 -9.05 12.30 4.70
CA GLU A 66 -7.94 12.72 5.55
C GLU A 66 -8.28 12.61 7.04
N PHE A 67 -9.52 12.94 7.42
CA PHE A 67 -10.04 12.67 8.75
C PHE A 67 -10.11 11.17 9.03
N GLY A 68 -10.62 10.39 8.07
CA GLY A 68 -10.68 8.94 8.15
C GLY A 68 -9.31 8.29 8.35
N ARG A 69 -8.28 8.78 7.65
CA ARG A 69 -6.89 8.30 7.84
C ARG A 69 -6.39 8.47 9.26
N ASP A 70 -6.60 9.64 9.88
CA ASP A 70 -6.14 9.86 11.25
C ASP A 70 -6.96 9.04 12.26
N MET A 71 -8.27 8.88 12.07
CA MET A 71 -9.09 8.01 12.92
C MET A 71 -8.62 6.56 12.86
N ARG A 72 -8.36 6.02 11.66
CA ARG A 72 -7.83 4.67 11.47
C ARG A 72 -6.45 4.50 12.11
N LEU A 73 -5.60 5.52 12.00
CA LEU A 73 -4.26 5.52 12.58
C LEU A 73 -4.27 5.36 14.11
N ILE A 74 -5.28 5.87 14.81
CA ILE A 74 -5.45 5.65 16.26
C ILE A 74 -5.55 4.15 16.55
N TRP A 75 -6.42 3.45 15.84
CA TRP A 75 -6.68 2.02 16.02
C TRP A 75 -5.48 1.19 15.58
N ASP A 76 -4.86 1.54 14.45
CA ASP A 76 -3.72 0.83 13.89
C ASP A 76 -2.48 0.97 14.76
N ASN A 77 -2.20 2.16 15.31
CA ASN A 77 -1.13 2.34 16.28
C ASN A 77 -1.34 1.50 17.54
N CYS A 78 -2.59 1.42 18.02
CA CYS A 78 -2.93 0.58 19.15
C CYS A 78 -2.63 -0.89 18.86
N LYS A 79 -3.14 -1.43 17.74
CA LYS A 79 -2.90 -2.83 17.34
C LYS A 79 -1.43 -3.12 17.02
N LEU A 80 -0.67 -2.13 16.56
CA LEU A 80 0.76 -2.26 16.27
C LEU A 80 1.59 -2.39 17.57
N TYR A 81 1.26 -1.60 18.58
CA TYR A 81 2.02 -1.58 19.84
C TYR A 81 1.59 -2.69 20.80
N ASN A 82 0.30 -3.02 20.83
CA ASN A 82 -0.26 -3.99 21.76
C ASN A 82 -0.32 -5.39 21.13
N GLN A 83 -0.16 -6.42 21.96
CA GLN A 83 -0.19 -7.81 21.50
C GLN A 83 -1.57 -8.18 20.92
N ASP A 84 -1.57 -8.92 19.81
CA ASP A 84 -2.77 -9.54 19.23
C ASP A 84 -3.53 -10.36 20.28
N GLY A 85 -4.83 -10.11 20.39
CA GLY A 85 -5.72 -10.77 21.35
C GLY A 85 -5.70 -10.18 22.77
N SER A 86 -4.94 -9.11 23.02
CA SER A 86 -5.11 -8.31 24.25
C SER A 86 -6.43 -7.53 24.25
N ASP A 87 -6.93 -7.16 25.43
CA ASP A 87 -8.20 -6.42 25.57
C ASP A 87 -8.18 -5.12 24.77
N LEU A 88 -7.07 -4.37 24.83
CA LEU A 88 -6.96 -3.09 24.13
C LEU A 88 -6.88 -3.26 22.61
N TRP A 89 -6.26 -4.35 22.14
CA TRP A 89 -6.26 -4.72 20.72
C TRP A 89 -7.68 -5.03 20.24
N ALA A 90 -8.44 -5.82 21.02
CA ALA A 90 -9.80 -6.21 20.67
C ALA A 90 -10.73 -4.99 20.59
N VAL A 91 -10.60 -4.06 21.53
CA VAL A 91 -11.34 -2.79 21.52
C VAL A 91 -10.98 -1.95 20.28
N ALA A 92 -9.70 -1.85 19.93
CA ALA A 92 -9.27 -1.12 18.73
C ALA A 92 -9.80 -1.75 17.43
N ASP A 93 -9.83 -3.08 17.34
CA ASP A 93 -10.40 -3.80 16.20
C ASP A 93 -11.92 -3.60 16.08
N GLU A 94 -12.64 -3.59 17.20
CA GLU A 94 -14.08 -3.29 17.23
C GLU A 94 -14.37 -1.85 16.77
N LEU A 95 -13.68 -0.86 17.34
CA LEU A 95 -13.83 0.55 16.99
C LEU A 95 -13.48 0.82 15.53
N ALA A 96 -12.45 0.16 14.99
CA ALA A 96 -12.09 0.27 13.58
C ALA A 96 -13.22 -0.18 12.66
N LYS A 97 -13.85 -1.33 12.93
CA LYS A 97 -14.99 -1.83 12.13
C LYS A 97 -16.19 -0.89 12.21
N MET A 98 -16.55 -0.46 13.41
CA MET A 98 -17.65 0.50 13.61
C MET A 98 -17.41 1.80 12.84
N PHE A 99 -16.16 2.28 12.82
CA PHE A 99 -15.81 3.54 12.17
C PHE A 99 -15.97 3.44 10.66
N ASP A 100 -15.50 2.33 10.09
CA ASP A 100 -15.55 2.07 8.66
C ASP A 100 -16.98 1.94 8.14
N ASP A 101 -17.82 1.20 8.88
CA ASP A 101 -19.24 1.08 8.57
C ASP A 101 -19.92 2.44 8.60
N LYS A 102 -19.60 3.29 9.60
CA LYS A 102 -20.16 4.64 9.73
C LYS A 102 -19.72 5.58 8.60
N MET A 103 -18.43 5.57 8.24
CA MET A 103 -17.89 6.38 7.14
C MET A 103 -18.52 6.00 5.79
N LYS A 104 -18.74 4.69 5.58
CA LYS A 104 -19.39 4.16 4.38
C LYS A 104 -20.88 4.50 4.33
N GLU A 105 -21.60 4.36 5.45
CA GLU A 105 -23.02 4.72 5.57
C GLU A 105 -23.25 6.19 5.15
N LEU A 106 -22.41 7.08 5.67
CA LEU A 106 -22.48 8.52 5.40
C LEU A 106 -21.86 8.93 4.05
N LYS A 107 -21.31 7.97 3.29
CA LYS A 107 -20.61 8.21 2.00
C LYS A 107 -19.50 9.27 2.12
N LEU A 108 -18.85 9.30 3.29
CA LEU A 108 -17.67 10.14 3.55
C LEU A 108 -16.39 9.46 3.05
N ASP A 109 -16.46 8.19 2.72
CA ASP A 109 -15.37 7.42 2.12
C ASP A 109 -15.88 6.86 0.79
N ASP A 110 -15.17 7.12 -0.31
CA ASP A 110 -15.54 6.64 -1.65
C ASP A 110 -15.25 5.14 -1.85
N GLY A 111 -14.89 4.43 -0.77
CA GLY A 111 -14.43 3.06 -0.82
C GLY A 111 -12.96 2.96 -1.20
N SER A 112 -12.23 4.08 -1.23
CA SER A 112 -10.78 4.11 -1.13
C SER A 112 -10.31 4.00 0.32
N SER A 113 -11.02 3.19 1.13
CA SER A 113 -10.49 2.62 2.35
C SER A 113 -9.15 1.97 2.04
N SER A 114 -8.13 2.79 2.14
CA SER A 114 -6.86 2.57 2.78
C SER A 114 -6.69 1.13 3.23
N LYS A 115 -6.36 0.27 2.26
CA LYS A 115 -5.03 -0.34 2.30
C LYS A 115 -3.98 0.77 2.42
N SER A 116 -3.85 1.38 3.60
CA SER A 116 -2.67 2.15 3.99
C SER A 116 -1.99 1.31 5.07
N SER A 117 -0.96 0.51 4.77
CA SER A 117 0.09 0.64 3.77
C SER A 117 0.08 -0.49 2.75
N SER A 118 0.12 -0.15 1.46
CA SER A 118 0.71 -1.03 0.45
C SER A 118 1.49 -0.25 -0.61
N SER A 119 1.85 1.01 -0.33
CA SER A 119 2.89 1.71 -1.09
C SER A 119 4.28 1.51 -0.48
N ASP A 120 4.37 0.86 0.68
CA ASP A 120 5.63 0.30 1.16
C ASP A 120 5.47 -1.21 1.11
N VAL A 121 6.23 -1.80 0.20
CA VAL A 121 6.49 -3.24 0.18
C VAL A 121 7.03 -3.61 1.57
N THR A 122 6.36 -4.54 2.24
CA THR A 122 6.77 -4.98 3.58
C THR A 122 8.16 -5.63 3.53
N LEU A 123 8.89 -5.62 4.65
CA LEU A 123 10.21 -6.26 4.72
C LEU A 123 10.13 -7.75 4.36
N GLU A 124 9.05 -8.42 4.77
CA GLU A 124 8.78 -9.82 4.43
C GLU A 124 8.62 -10.01 2.91
N GLU A 125 7.84 -9.16 2.25
CA GLU A 125 7.71 -9.20 0.78
C GLU A 125 9.06 -8.96 0.09
N ARG A 126 9.90 -8.04 0.58
CA ARG A 126 11.26 -7.81 0.04
C ARG A 126 12.15 -9.04 0.20
N ILE A 127 12.09 -9.71 1.35
CA ILE A 127 12.83 -10.94 1.61
C ILE A 127 12.40 -12.04 0.63
N VAL A 128 11.09 -12.27 0.50
CA VAL A 128 10.54 -13.28 -0.43
C VAL A 128 10.93 -12.98 -1.88
N PHE A 129 10.77 -11.73 -2.32
CA PHE A 129 11.17 -11.28 -3.65
C PHE A 129 12.64 -11.56 -3.93
N SER A 130 13.54 -11.21 -2.99
CA SER A 130 14.97 -11.46 -3.15
C SER A 130 15.29 -12.94 -3.29
N GLN A 131 14.57 -13.83 -2.59
CA GLN A 131 14.74 -15.28 -2.69
C GLN A 131 14.19 -15.84 -4.00
N ASP A 132 13.04 -15.35 -4.45
CA ASP A 132 12.37 -15.87 -5.64
C ASP A 132 13.11 -15.49 -6.93
N ILE A 133 13.84 -14.36 -6.95
CA ILE A 133 14.77 -14.02 -8.05
C ILE A 133 15.82 -15.11 -8.28
N TYR A 134 16.31 -15.79 -7.23
CA TYR A 134 17.28 -16.87 -7.39
C TYR A 134 16.65 -18.20 -7.86
N LYS A 135 15.31 -18.30 -7.88
CA LYS A 135 14.59 -19.53 -8.23
C LYS A 135 14.10 -19.55 -9.68
N ILE A 136 14.06 -18.40 -10.36
CA ILE A 136 13.61 -18.31 -11.75
C ILE A 136 14.72 -18.70 -12.74
N SER A 137 14.33 -19.04 -13.99
CA SER A 137 15.29 -19.43 -15.00
C SER A 137 16.13 -18.25 -15.49
N SER A 138 17.33 -18.50 -16.04
CA SER A 138 18.18 -17.44 -16.62
C SER A 138 17.48 -16.65 -17.74
N LYS A 139 16.52 -17.27 -18.44
CA LYS A 139 15.71 -16.61 -19.46
C LYS A 139 14.72 -15.63 -18.85
N ASP A 140 14.07 -16.00 -17.76
CA ASP A 140 13.09 -15.16 -17.07
C ASP A 140 13.78 -14.05 -16.27
N LEU A 141 14.97 -14.34 -15.74
CA LEU A 141 15.84 -13.33 -15.11
C LEU A 141 16.19 -12.20 -16.09
N GLY A 142 16.46 -12.53 -17.36
CA GLY A 142 16.67 -11.50 -18.40
C GLY A 142 15.46 -10.59 -18.58
N ILE A 143 14.24 -11.14 -18.53
CA ILE A 143 13.00 -10.37 -18.63
C ILE A 143 12.81 -9.48 -17.39
N VAL A 144 13.10 -9.99 -16.19
CA VAL A 144 13.04 -9.22 -14.95
C VAL A 144 13.98 -8.02 -14.98
N VAL A 145 15.21 -8.21 -15.49
CA VAL A 145 16.17 -7.12 -15.67
C VAL A 145 15.65 -6.07 -16.66
N ASP A 146 15.12 -6.49 -17.81
CA ASP A 146 14.52 -5.56 -18.79
C ASP A 146 13.36 -4.76 -18.17
N MET A 147 12.51 -5.41 -17.36
CA MET A 147 11.42 -4.75 -16.64
C MET A 147 11.94 -3.75 -15.60
N LEU A 148 13.00 -4.09 -14.86
CA LEU A 148 13.63 -3.19 -13.89
C LEU A 148 14.26 -1.97 -14.58
N GLU A 149 14.86 -2.14 -15.74
CA GLU A 149 15.41 -1.02 -16.53
C GLU A 149 14.32 -0.07 -17.03
N GLU A 150 13.18 -0.59 -17.48
CA GLU A 150 12.06 0.23 -17.97
C GLU A 150 11.30 0.92 -16.83
N LEU A 151 11.05 0.22 -15.73
CA LEU A 151 10.20 0.69 -14.65
C LEU A 151 10.98 1.47 -13.58
N CYS A 152 12.19 1.06 -13.24
CA CYS A 152 12.96 1.60 -12.12
C CYS A 152 14.48 1.48 -12.34
N PRO A 153 15.06 2.22 -13.30
CA PRO A 153 16.47 2.08 -13.66
C PRO A 153 17.44 2.39 -12.52
N LYS A 154 17.02 3.21 -11.55
CA LYS A 154 17.77 3.52 -10.32
C LYS A 154 18.02 2.31 -9.41
N ALA A 155 17.31 1.20 -9.60
CA ALA A 155 17.47 -0.02 -8.82
C ALA A 155 18.53 -0.97 -9.41
N LEU A 156 19.08 -0.64 -10.57
CA LEU A 156 20.10 -1.44 -11.25
C LEU A 156 21.39 -0.63 -11.40
N GLU A 157 22.46 -1.14 -10.83
CA GLU A 157 23.81 -0.62 -11.05
C GLU A 157 24.55 -1.58 -11.98
N LYS A 158 24.98 -1.08 -13.15
CA LYS A 158 25.68 -1.86 -14.16
C LYS A 158 27.18 -1.61 -14.06
N ASN A 159 27.93 -2.65 -13.71
CA ASN A 159 29.39 -2.69 -13.80
C ASN A 159 29.81 -3.51 -15.03
N ALA A 160 31.11 -3.52 -15.36
CA ALA A 160 31.62 -4.08 -16.62
C ALA A 160 31.22 -5.55 -16.88
N ASP A 161 31.04 -6.34 -15.82
CA ASP A 161 30.72 -7.77 -15.91
C ASP A 161 29.59 -8.22 -14.95
N GLU A 162 29.01 -7.31 -14.15
CA GLU A 162 28.01 -7.65 -13.12
C GLU A 162 26.89 -6.60 -13.05
N ILE A 163 25.67 -7.07 -12.75
CA ILE A 163 24.49 -6.23 -12.50
C ILE A 163 24.15 -6.36 -11.02
N GLU A 164 24.29 -5.27 -10.27
CA GLU A 164 23.90 -5.20 -8.86
C GLU A 164 22.48 -4.64 -8.74
N LEU A 165 21.65 -5.33 -7.95
CA LEU A 165 20.24 -5.00 -7.76
C LEU A 165 20.03 -4.42 -6.36
N ASN A 166 19.71 -3.14 -6.30
CA ASN A 166 19.41 -2.45 -5.06
C ASN A 166 17.91 -2.52 -4.76
N VAL A 167 17.53 -3.49 -3.92
CA VAL A 167 16.12 -3.75 -3.54
C VAL A 167 15.49 -2.54 -2.85
N ASP A 168 16.27 -1.72 -2.14
CA ASP A 168 15.77 -0.53 -1.44
C ASP A 168 15.48 0.65 -2.37
N ALA A 169 16.09 0.67 -3.55
CA ALA A 169 15.88 1.69 -4.56
C ALA A 169 14.65 1.42 -5.45
N ILE A 170 14.07 0.21 -5.40
CA ILE A 170 12.88 -0.17 -6.17
C ILE A 170 11.66 0.55 -5.59
N ASP A 171 10.95 1.30 -6.43
CA ASP A 171 9.67 1.88 -6.01
C ASP A 171 8.57 0.81 -5.90
N ALA A 172 7.58 1.04 -5.05
CA ALA A 172 6.56 0.03 -4.77
C ALA A 172 5.68 -0.34 -5.96
N LYS A 173 5.61 0.51 -6.99
CA LYS A 173 4.87 0.18 -8.21
C LYS A 173 5.66 -0.82 -9.05
N ALA A 174 6.94 -0.53 -9.30
CA ALA A 174 7.84 -1.43 -10.01
C ALA A 174 7.97 -2.76 -9.27
N PHE A 175 8.16 -2.73 -7.94
CA PHE A 175 8.28 -3.93 -7.13
C PHE A 175 7.10 -4.88 -7.33
N LYS A 176 5.86 -4.37 -7.22
CA LYS A 176 4.65 -5.20 -7.36
C LYS A 176 4.50 -5.81 -8.75
N GLU A 177 4.87 -5.07 -9.78
CA GLU A 177 4.76 -5.53 -11.16
C GLU A 177 5.78 -6.64 -11.45
N ILE A 178 6.99 -6.51 -10.92
CA ILE A 178 8.06 -7.49 -11.08
C ILE A 178 7.83 -8.72 -10.19
N ASP A 179 7.41 -8.52 -8.94
CA ASP A 179 7.08 -9.59 -7.98
C ASP A 179 5.94 -10.48 -8.52
N ALA A 180 4.93 -9.89 -9.15
CA ALA A 180 3.86 -10.66 -9.81
C ALA A 180 4.40 -11.53 -10.95
N PHE A 181 5.30 -10.98 -11.78
CA PHE A 181 5.91 -11.76 -12.86
C PHE A 181 6.79 -12.90 -12.35
N ILE A 182 7.59 -12.64 -11.32
CA ILE A 182 8.45 -13.65 -10.69
C ILE A 182 7.59 -14.79 -10.14
N LYS A 183 6.50 -14.49 -9.42
CA LYS A 183 5.57 -15.48 -8.89
C LYS A 183 4.92 -16.35 -9.96
N ASP A 184 4.64 -15.77 -11.13
CA ASP A 184 4.11 -16.51 -12.29
C ASP A 184 5.17 -17.43 -12.94
N CYS A 185 6.46 -17.14 -12.75
CA CYS A 185 7.58 -17.93 -13.28
C CYS A 185 8.04 -19.05 -12.31
N VAL A 186 7.72 -18.97 -11.02
CA VAL A 186 8.05 -20.02 -10.04
C VAL A 186 7.10 -21.22 -10.20
N PRO A 187 7.60 -22.45 -10.42
CA PRO A 187 6.75 -23.63 -10.53
C PRO A 187 6.08 -23.95 -9.19
N GLY A 188 4.83 -23.52 -9.01
CA GLY A 188 4.06 -23.76 -7.78
C GLY A 188 2.99 -22.70 -7.44
N GLY A 189 3.01 -21.53 -8.09
CA GLY A 189 1.97 -20.49 -7.97
C GLY A 189 0.82 -20.69 -8.97
N ALA A 190 -0.40 -20.31 -8.58
CA ALA A 190 -1.63 -20.53 -9.35
C ALA A 190 -1.60 -19.90 -10.77
N LEU A 191 -2.25 -20.58 -11.72
CA LEU A 191 -2.33 -20.25 -13.16
C LEU A 191 -2.61 -18.77 -13.48
N PRO A 192 -1.82 -18.12 -14.37
CA PRO A 192 -2.10 -16.76 -14.83
C PRO A 192 -3.25 -16.69 -15.85
N ARG A 193 -4.18 -15.75 -15.64
CA ARG A 193 -5.14 -15.29 -16.65
C ARG A 193 -4.46 -14.32 -17.62
N THR A 194 -4.08 -14.84 -18.78
CA THR A 194 -3.92 -14.17 -20.09
C THR A 194 -3.86 -12.64 -20.12
N LEU A 195 -2.64 -12.07 -20.08
CA LEU A 195 -2.40 -10.72 -20.58
C LEU A 195 -2.32 -10.74 -22.11
N LYS A 196 -3.37 -10.19 -22.74
CA LYS A 196 -3.41 -9.91 -24.18
C LYS A 196 -2.26 -8.95 -24.55
N LYS A 197 -1.32 -9.45 -25.37
CA LYS A 197 -0.36 -8.62 -26.11
C LYS A 197 -1.10 -7.53 -26.90
N SER A 198 -0.82 -6.27 -26.58
CA SER A 198 -1.08 -5.12 -27.46
C SER A 198 0.23 -4.43 -27.78
N LYS A 199 0.37 -4.04 -29.06
CA LYS A 199 1.42 -3.24 -29.74
C LYS A 199 2.38 -4.07 -30.59
N ARG A 200 2.79 -3.63 -31.78
CA ARG A 200 2.47 -2.42 -32.57
C ARG A 200 2.91 -2.74 -34.01
N LYS A 201 2.10 -2.33 -34.98
CA LYS A 201 2.43 -2.34 -36.40
C LYS A 201 3.62 -1.41 -36.63
N LYS A 202 4.70 -1.90 -37.27
CA LYS A 202 5.79 -1.06 -37.78
C LYS A 202 5.81 -1.25 -39.29
N ASP A 203 5.36 -0.20 -39.98
CA ASP A 203 5.43 -0.10 -41.43
C ASP A 203 6.88 -0.23 -41.90
N LYS A 204 7.09 -1.03 -42.95
CA LYS A 204 8.28 -0.92 -43.80
C LYS A 204 7.84 -1.19 -45.24
N GLU A 205 7.65 -0.09 -45.96
CA GLU A 205 7.55 -0.06 -47.40
C GLU A 205 8.98 -0.08 -47.98
N SER A 206 9.27 -1.03 -48.87
CA SER A 206 10.16 -0.82 -50.02
C SER A 206 10.03 -2.01 -50.99
N SER A 207 9.54 -1.65 -52.16
CA SER A 207 9.69 -2.27 -53.48
C SER A 207 10.89 -3.21 -53.69
N ASP A 208 10.69 -4.37 -54.32
CA ASP A 208 11.05 -4.56 -55.74
C ASP A 208 10.39 -5.81 -56.36
N LYS A 209 10.33 -5.80 -57.70
CA LYS A 209 9.55 -6.59 -58.66
C LYS A 209 10.07 -8.01 -58.94
N SER A 210 9.16 -8.77 -59.59
CA SER A 210 9.41 -9.88 -60.56
C SER A 210 9.75 -11.25 -59.94
N SER A 211 9.24 -12.41 -60.38
CA SER A 211 8.65 -12.82 -61.66
C SER A 211 7.86 -14.14 -61.53
N LYS A 212 6.82 -14.26 -62.36
CA LYS A 212 6.10 -15.45 -62.89
C LYS A 212 6.70 -16.86 -62.69
N ARG A 213 5.84 -17.84 -62.37
CA ARG A 213 5.56 -19.10 -63.14
C ARG A 213 4.53 -19.97 -62.38
N HIS A 214 3.28 -20.01 -62.85
CA HIS A 214 2.61 -21.13 -63.56
C HIS A 214 2.64 -22.50 -62.86
N LYS A 215 1.54 -22.81 -62.16
CA LYS A 215 0.55 -23.88 -62.41
C LYS A 215 1.03 -25.11 -63.17
N GLU A 216 0.99 -26.26 -62.50
CA GLU A 216 0.15 -27.42 -62.85
C GLU A 216 -0.14 -28.23 -61.57
#